data_AF-A0A7C5W024-F1
#
_entry.id   AF-A0A7C5W024-F1
#
_cell.length_a   1.000
_cell.length_b   1.000
_cell.length_c   1.000
_cell.angle_alpha   90.00
_cell.angle_beta   90.00
_cell.angle_gamma   90.00
#
_symmetry.space_group_name_H-M   'P 1'
#
loop_
_entity.id
_entity.type
_entity.pdbx_description
1 polymer ?
#
loop_
_entity_poly.entity_id
_entity_poly.type
_entity_poly.pdbx_seq_one_letter_code
_entity_poly.pdbx_strand_id
1 'polypeptide(L)'
;QNEETPFRPRSPYAAAKVYSYWITVNYREGYKIFASNGILFNHESPRRGETFVTRKITRAISSILAGKQEKLYIGNLEAKRDWGFAPEYVEAMWLILQHEKPDDFVVGTGESHSVREFIEEAFSYAGVEIEWKGKGEEEKGIVKSVVKKYEHILKPGKVIIQIDRKYFRPTEVEFLQADYSKAKRILGWEPRTTFKELVMIMVDYDMMLFGLEPPGKGIEINRKKNFSYTDHKLSLLSRE
;
A
#
# COMPACT_ATOMS: atom_id res chain seq x y z
N GLN A 1 9.10 5.62 13.63
CA GLN A 1 10.36 4.85 13.64
C GLN A 1 11.34 5.60 12.77
N ASN A 2 12.51 5.92 13.31
CA ASN A 2 13.57 6.69 12.66
C ASN A 2 14.81 5.80 12.42
N GLU A 3 15.89 6.38 11.91
CA GLU A 3 17.15 5.70 11.59
C GLU A 3 17.83 5.06 12.81
N GLU A 4 17.56 5.57 14.01
CA GLU A 4 18.16 5.09 15.27
C GLU A 4 17.32 3.99 15.94
N THR A 5 16.13 3.70 15.43
CA THR A 5 15.23 2.70 16.01
C THR A 5 15.85 1.29 15.85
N PRO A 6 16.07 0.53 16.93
CA PRO A 6 16.70 -0.80 16.85
C PRO A 6 15.89 -1.79 16.00
N PHE A 7 16.56 -2.55 15.14
CA PHE A 7 15.90 -3.59 14.34
C PHE A 7 15.47 -4.79 15.19
N ARG A 8 14.23 -5.25 14.97
CA ARG A 8 13.68 -6.49 15.55
C ARG A 8 12.97 -7.32 14.47
N PRO A 9 13.72 -8.06 13.61
CA PRO A 9 13.13 -8.78 12.48
C PRO A 9 12.13 -9.86 12.94
N ARG A 10 11.00 -9.97 12.23
CA ARG A 10 9.90 -10.92 12.52
C ARG A 10 9.66 -11.93 11.40
N SER A 11 10.62 -12.11 10.51
CA SER A 11 10.55 -13.12 9.43
C SER A 11 11.95 -13.42 8.87
N PRO A 12 12.13 -14.55 8.17
CA PRO A 12 13.39 -14.83 7.44
C PRO A 12 13.75 -13.73 6.44
N TYR A 13 12.75 -13.16 5.76
CA TYR A 13 12.93 -12.00 4.88
C TYR A 13 13.52 -10.79 5.62
N ALA A 14 12.96 -10.44 6.78
CA ALA A 14 13.44 -9.30 7.56
C ALA A 14 14.84 -9.55 8.12
N ALA A 15 15.13 -10.77 8.58
CA ALA A 15 16.47 -11.13 9.08
C ALA A 15 17.54 -11.01 7.98
N ALA A 16 17.25 -11.50 6.77
CA ALA A 16 18.16 -11.34 5.63
C ALA A 16 18.40 -9.86 5.27
N LYS A 17 17.36 -9.02 5.36
CA LYS A 17 17.49 -7.57 5.11
C LYS A 17 18.31 -6.85 6.17
N VAL A 18 18.29 -7.29 7.43
CA VAL A 18 19.18 -6.75 8.48
C VAL A 18 20.65 -7.06 8.15
N TYR A 19 20.96 -8.25 7.62
CA TYR A 19 22.31 -8.54 7.11
C TYR A 19 22.69 -7.58 5.97
N SER A 20 21.82 -7.42 4.96
CA SER A 20 22.07 -6.50 3.83
C SER A 20 22.28 -5.05 4.28
N TYR A 21 21.55 -4.61 5.30
CA TYR A 21 21.72 -3.29 5.90
C TYR A 21 23.14 -3.14 6.46
N TRP A 22 23.56 -4.05 7.35
CA TRP A 22 24.85 -3.95 8.04
C TRP A 22 26.05 -4.18 7.14
N ILE A 23 25.95 -5.05 6.13
CA ILE A 23 27.06 -5.22 5.18
C ILE A 23 27.24 -3.95 4.33
N THR A 24 26.16 -3.24 3.99
CA THR A 24 26.23 -1.94 3.30
C THR A 24 26.93 -0.90 4.17
N VAL A 25 26.57 -0.80 5.46
CA VAL A 25 27.23 0.09 6.43
C VAL A 25 28.72 -0.24 6.54
N ASN A 26 29.06 -1.53 6.66
CA ASN A 26 30.45 -1.96 6.81
C ASN A 26 31.32 -1.58 5.60
N TYR A 27 30.79 -1.70 4.38
CA TYR A 27 31.52 -1.29 3.18
C TYR A 27 31.68 0.22 3.06
N ARG A 28 30.65 0.99 3.46
CA ARG A 28 30.74 2.46 3.57
C ARG A 28 31.83 2.88 4.56
N GLU A 29 31.88 2.26 5.73
CA GLU A 29 32.81 2.65 6.80
C GLU A 29 34.24 2.16 6.56
N GLY A 30 34.39 0.88 6.17
CA GLY A 30 35.68 0.22 6.02
C GLY A 30 36.41 0.55 4.73
N TYR A 31 35.67 0.68 3.61
CA TYR A 31 36.26 0.88 2.28
C TYR A 31 35.95 2.25 1.66
N LYS A 32 35.21 3.11 2.37
CA LYS A 32 34.85 4.47 1.92
C LYS A 32 34.06 4.47 0.60
N ILE A 33 33.33 3.40 0.31
CA ILE A 33 32.41 3.34 -0.82
C ILE A 33 31.20 4.22 -0.52
N PHE A 34 30.72 4.96 -1.52
CA PHE A 34 29.44 5.64 -1.42
C PHE A 34 28.31 4.58 -1.44
N ALA A 35 27.90 4.12 -0.25
CA ALA A 35 26.87 3.09 -0.08
C ALA A 35 25.87 3.54 0.98
N SER A 36 24.59 3.55 0.65
CA SER A 36 23.51 4.10 1.49
C SER A 36 22.35 3.12 1.60
N ASN A 37 21.68 3.07 2.76
CA ASN A 37 20.45 2.32 2.93
C ASN A 37 19.24 3.25 2.88
N GLY A 38 18.34 3.01 1.94
CA GLY A 38 16.97 3.49 2.04
C GLY A 38 16.14 2.54 2.91
N ILE A 39 15.71 3.02 4.08
CA ILE A 39 14.82 2.29 5.00
C ILE A 39 13.37 2.65 4.62
N LEU A 40 12.89 2.04 3.54
CA LEU A 40 11.60 2.38 2.93
C LEU A 40 10.44 1.63 3.62
N PHE A 41 9.47 2.39 4.12
CA PHE A 41 8.18 1.90 4.59
C PHE A 41 7.31 1.42 3.42
N ASN A 42 6.10 0.94 3.70
CA ASN A 42 5.26 0.37 2.65
C ASN A 42 4.95 1.44 1.60
N HIS A 43 5.20 1.10 0.34
CA HIS A 43 4.90 1.97 -0.78
C HIS A 43 4.22 1.17 -1.88
N GLU A 44 3.14 1.73 -2.38
CA GLU A 44 2.15 1.03 -3.17
C GLU A 44 1.91 1.80 -4.48
N SER A 45 1.26 1.15 -5.43
CA SER A 45 0.89 1.76 -6.70
C SER A 45 -0.05 0.81 -7.45
N PRO A 46 -0.67 1.27 -8.56
CA PRO A 46 -1.32 0.38 -9.51
C PRO A 46 -0.40 -0.71 -10.08
N ARG A 47 0.92 -0.68 -9.86
CA ARG A 47 1.85 -1.74 -10.30
C ARG A 47 2.23 -2.72 -9.19
N ARG A 48 1.69 -2.55 -7.98
CA ARG A 48 1.97 -3.44 -6.85
C ARG A 48 1.55 -4.88 -7.18
N GLY A 49 2.33 -5.87 -6.74
CA GLY A 49 1.96 -7.28 -6.90
C GLY A 49 0.62 -7.60 -6.24
N GLU A 50 -0.19 -8.43 -6.90
CA GLU A 50 -1.57 -8.72 -6.48
C GLU A 50 -1.71 -9.50 -5.17
N THR A 51 -0.62 -10.11 -4.70
CA THR A 51 -0.57 -10.82 -3.41
C THR A 51 -0.42 -9.90 -2.20
N PHE A 52 0.00 -8.64 -2.41
CA PHE A 52 0.09 -7.64 -1.34
C PHE A 52 -1.31 -7.13 -0.97
N VAL A 53 -1.51 -6.88 0.33
CA VAL A 53 -2.83 -6.60 0.92
C VAL A 53 -3.58 -5.46 0.24
N THR A 54 -2.90 -4.35 -0.04
CA THR A 54 -3.46 -3.15 -0.70
C THR A 54 -4.01 -3.47 -2.08
N ARG A 55 -3.19 -4.12 -2.91
CA ARG A 55 -3.58 -4.50 -4.27
C ARG A 55 -4.62 -5.60 -4.30
N LYS A 56 -4.56 -6.55 -3.36
CA LYS A 56 -5.58 -7.57 -3.17
C LYS A 56 -6.95 -6.94 -2.89
N ILE A 57 -7.00 -5.89 -2.06
CA ILE A 57 -8.23 -5.16 -1.73
C ILE A 57 -8.79 -4.45 -2.97
N THR A 58 -8.01 -3.62 -3.64
CA THR A 58 -8.48 -2.81 -4.80
C THR A 58 -8.88 -3.66 -5.99
N ARG A 59 -8.16 -4.76 -6.24
CA ARG A 59 -8.54 -5.76 -7.24
C ARG A 59 -9.82 -6.50 -6.85
N ALA A 60 -9.98 -6.88 -5.59
CA ALA A 60 -11.15 -7.61 -5.16
C ALA A 60 -12.44 -6.79 -5.30
N ILE A 61 -12.45 -5.51 -4.87
CA ILE A 61 -13.64 -4.66 -5.07
C ILE A 61 -13.95 -4.48 -6.56
N SER A 62 -12.93 -4.24 -7.39
CA SER A 62 -13.10 -4.10 -8.84
C SER A 62 -13.62 -5.39 -9.49
N SER A 63 -13.11 -6.56 -9.08
CA SER A 63 -13.55 -7.87 -9.56
C SER A 63 -14.97 -8.23 -9.09
N ILE A 64 -15.33 -7.88 -7.86
CA ILE A 64 -16.68 -8.05 -7.31
C ILE A 64 -17.68 -7.21 -8.11
N LEU A 65 -17.36 -5.93 -8.35
CA LEU A 65 -18.18 -5.03 -9.15
C LEU A 65 -18.24 -5.40 -10.63
N ALA A 66 -17.29 -6.19 -11.14
CA ALA A 66 -17.33 -6.77 -12.47
C ALA A 66 -18.08 -8.13 -12.51
N GLY A 67 -18.60 -8.61 -11.39
CA GLY A 67 -19.28 -9.91 -11.29
C GLY A 67 -18.36 -11.14 -11.43
N LYS A 68 -17.04 -10.96 -11.30
CA LYS A 68 -16.03 -12.02 -11.49
C LYS A 68 -15.55 -12.64 -10.19
N GLN A 69 -15.88 -12.04 -9.05
CA GLN A 69 -15.50 -12.52 -7.72
C GLN A 69 -16.66 -12.31 -6.74
N GLU A 70 -16.89 -13.26 -5.84
CA GLU A 70 -17.98 -13.15 -4.86
C GLU A 70 -17.57 -12.42 -3.58
N LYS A 71 -16.36 -12.70 -3.08
CA LYS A 71 -15.88 -12.22 -1.77
C LYS A 71 -14.38 -11.93 -1.76
N LEU A 72 -13.97 -10.97 -0.95
CA LEU A 72 -12.59 -10.77 -0.52
C LEU A 72 -12.33 -11.59 0.75
N TYR A 73 -11.34 -12.47 0.71
CA TYR A 73 -10.84 -13.12 1.92
C TYR A 73 -9.60 -12.40 2.44
N ILE A 74 -9.54 -12.08 3.73
CA ILE A 74 -8.47 -11.24 4.31
C ILE A 74 -7.96 -11.82 5.64
N GLY A 75 -6.80 -11.37 6.09
CA GLY A 75 -6.22 -11.75 7.39
C GLY A 75 -6.58 -10.74 8.48
N ASN A 76 -5.58 -10.29 9.22
CA ASN A 76 -5.73 -9.31 10.29
C ASN A 76 -6.16 -7.93 9.77
N LEU A 77 -7.38 -7.50 10.12
CA LEU A 77 -7.93 -6.18 9.77
C LEU A 77 -7.29 -5.03 10.56
N GLU A 78 -6.76 -5.32 11.75
CA GLU A 78 -6.26 -4.32 12.69
C GLU A 78 -4.78 -4.01 12.49
N ALA A 79 -4.10 -4.73 11.59
CA ALA A 79 -2.70 -4.46 11.25
C ALA A 79 -2.55 -3.06 10.65
N LYS A 80 -1.70 -2.23 11.25
CA LYS A 80 -1.48 -0.83 10.86
C LYS A 80 -0.18 -0.64 10.10
N ARG A 81 -0.23 0.10 9.00
CA ARG A 81 0.90 0.35 8.10
C ARG A 81 0.92 1.80 7.66
N ASP A 82 2.14 2.28 7.46
CA ASP A 82 2.43 3.53 6.76
C ASP A 82 2.59 3.22 5.27
N TRP A 83 1.60 3.64 4.48
CA TRP A 83 1.51 3.40 3.04
C TRP A 83 1.70 4.69 2.26
N GLY A 84 2.81 4.79 1.52
CA GLY A 84 3.04 5.87 0.57
C GLY A 84 2.96 5.45 -0.90
N PHE A 85 3.23 6.39 -1.80
CA PHE A 85 3.14 6.18 -3.24
C PHE A 85 4.51 5.87 -3.86
N ALA A 86 4.66 4.71 -4.49
CA ALA A 86 5.95 4.20 -4.97
C ALA A 86 6.75 5.16 -5.88
N PRO A 87 6.13 5.94 -6.80
CA PRO A 87 6.84 6.96 -7.59
C PRO A 87 7.60 8.00 -6.74
N GLU A 88 7.12 8.33 -5.55
CA GLU A 88 7.78 9.28 -4.65
C GLU A 88 8.98 8.65 -3.93
N TYR A 89 8.90 7.34 -3.68
CA TYR A 89 9.94 6.61 -2.96
C TYR A 89 11.14 6.35 -3.86
N VAL A 90 10.93 6.13 -5.16
CA VAL A 90 12.03 6.01 -6.13
C VAL A 90 12.75 7.34 -6.36
N GLU A 91 12.05 8.47 -6.22
CA GLU A 91 12.68 9.80 -6.19
C GLU A 91 13.58 9.95 -4.95
N ALA A 92 13.14 9.50 -3.77
CA ALA A 92 13.99 9.47 -2.57
C ALA A 92 15.25 8.62 -2.79
N MET A 93 15.13 7.44 -3.40
CA MET A 93 16.29 6.59 -3.73
C MET A 93 17.30 7.34 -4.61
N TRP A 94 16.83 8.07 -5.62
CA TRP A 94 17.69 8.87 -6.49
C TRP A 94 18.35 10.03 -5.73
N LEU A 95 17.60 10.77 -4.91
CA LEU A 95 18.10 11.88 -4.10
C LEU A 95 19.20 11.44 -3.12
N ILE A 96 19.06 10.26 -2.49
CA ILE A 96 20.07 9.69 -1.60
C ILE A 96 21.43 9.57 -2.30
N LEU A 97 21.43 9.19 -3.57
CA LEU A 97 22.66 9.04 -4.36
C LEU A 97 23.21 10.36 -4.91
N GLN A 98 22.44 11.45 -4.87
CA GLN A 98 22.92 12.78 -5.27
C GLN A 98 23.58 13.55 -4.12
N HIS A 99 23.49 13.04 -2.88
CA HIS A 99 24.06 13.70 -1.73
C HIS A 99 25.60 13.58 -1.70
N GLU A 100 26.30 14.54 -1.09
CA GLU A 100 27.77 14.55 -1.04
C GLU A 100 28.35 13.42 -0.18
N LYS A 101 27.61 12.98 0.84
CA LYS A 101 28.04 11.93 1.77
C LYS A 101 27.02 10.80 1.84
N PRO A 102 27.46 9.52 1.82
CA PRO A 102 26.55 8.40 1.94
C PRO A 102 26.01 8.32 3.38
N ASP A 103 24.71 8.06 3.50
CA ASP A 103 24.00 8.01 4.78
C ASP A 103 22.71 7.19 4.61
N ASP A 104 22.11 6.76 5.72
CA ASP A 104 20.88 5.98 5.73
C ASP A 104 19.68 6.88 6.01
N PHE A 105 18.55 6.61 5.35
CA PHE A 105 17.36 7.46 5.44
C PHE A 105 16.09 6.63 5.57
N VAL A 106 15.26 6.99 6.55
CA VAL A 106 13.88 6.52 6.63
C VAL A 106 13.03 7.28 5.62
N VAL A 107 12.29 6.52 4.81
CA VAL A 107 11.39 7.04 3.78
C VAL A 107 10.01 6.46 4.04
N GLY A 108 9.04 7.33 4.32
CA GLY A 108 7.68 6.97 4.71
C GLY A 108 6.75 8.19 4.70
N THR A 109 5.48 8.01 5.01
CA THR A 109 4.51 9.12 5.06
C THR A 109 4.40 9.77 6.43
N GLY A 110 4.74 9.02 7.49
CA GLY A 110 4.50 9.42 8.88
C GLY A 110 3.05 9.24 9.33
N GLU A 111 2.19 8.67 8.49
CA GLU A 111 0.78 8.38 8.75
C GLU A 111 0.55 6.87 8.70
N SER A 112 -0.21 6.30 9.65
CA SER A 112 -0.44 4.85 9.74
C SER A 112 -1.93 4.53 9.79
N HIS A 113 -2.37 3.62 8.89
CA HIS A 113 -3.76 3.18 8.79
C HIS A 113 -3.87 1.67 8.90
N SER A 114 -5.00 1.20 9.40
CA SER A 114 -5.36 -0.22 9.46
C SER A 114 -5.74 -0.78 8.08
N VAL A 115 -5.67 -2.11 7.95
CA VAL A 115 -6.20 -2.83 6.79
C VAL A 115 -7.71 -2.58 6.65
N ARG A 116 -8.43 -2.44 7.77
CA ARG A 116 -9.85 -2.05 7.79
C ARG A 116 -10.08 -0.70 7.13
N GLU A 117 -9.35 0.34 7.53
CA GLU A 117 -9.47 1.69 6.96
C GLU A 117 -9.19 1.67 5.45
N PHE A 118 -8.21 0.87 5.00
CA PHE A 118 -7.93 0.70 3.56
C PHE A 118 -9.13 0.09 2.82
N ILE A 119 -9.75 -0.94 3.38
CA ILE A 119 -10.94 -1.58 2.81
C ILE A 119 -12.09 -0.57 2.74
N GLU A 120 -12.37 0.13 3.84
CA GLU A 120 -13.47 1.10 3.91
C GLU A 120 -13.30 2.23 2.89
N GLU A 121 -12.12 2.83 2.80
CA GLU A 121 -11.83 3.90 1.84
C GLU A 121 -11.93 3.38 0.39
N ALA A 122 -11.37 2.20 0.10
CA ALA A 122 -11.39 1.62 -1.25
C ALA A 122 -12.80 1.26 -1.70
N PHE A 123 -13.59 0.63 -0.83
CA PHE A 123 -14.95 0.20 -1.13
C PHE A 123 -15.88 1.41 -1.25
N SER A 124 -15.78 2.36 -0.31
CA SER A 124 -16.57 3.59 -0.34
C SER A 124 -16.31 4.38 -1.62
N TYR A 125 -15.05 4.54 -2.01
CA TYR A 125 -14.68 5.22 -3.26
C TYR A 125 -15.24 4.52 -4.51
N ALA A 126 -15.28 3.18 -4.52
CA ALA A 126 -15.91 2.39 -5.59
C ALA A 126 -17.45 2.40 -5.55
N GLY A 127 -18.06 3.08 -4.57
CA GLY A 127 -19.51 3.21 -4.43
C GLY A 127 -20.16 2.07 -3.64
N VAL A 128 -19.44 1.43 -2.71
CA VAL A 128 -19.94 0.38 -1.82
C VAL A 128 -19.64 0.73 -0.37
N GLU A 129 -20.67 0.91 0.46
CA GLU A 129 -20.49 1.06 1.90
C GLU A 129 -20.52 -0.30 2.60
N ILE A 130 -19.61 -0.51 3.54
CA ILE A 130 -19.52 -1.74 4.33
C ILE A 130 -20.06 -1.51 5.75
N GLU A 131 -20.83 -2.48 6.24
CA GLU A 131 -21.16 -2.66 7.65
C GLU A 131 -20.41 -3.90 8.17
N TRP A 132 -19.69 -3.75 9.28
CA TRP A 132 -19.00 -4.86 9.93
C TRP A 132 -19.89 -5.55 10.96
N LYS A 133 -19.98 -6.88 10.90
CA LYS A 133 -20.69 -7.69 11.90
C LYS A 133 -19.84 -8.86 12.37
N GLY A 134 -19.94 -9.17 13.66
CA GLY A 134 -19.11 -10.17 14.33
C GLY A 134 -17.89 -9.53 15.00
N LYS A 135 -16.97 -10.37 15.48
CA LYS A 135 -15.72 -9.95 16.15
C LYS A 135 -14.63 -10.98 15.86
N GLY A 136 -13.38 -10.54 15.87
CA GLY A 136 -12.23 -11.41 15.66
C GLY A 136 -12.34 -12.11 14.30
N GLU A 137 -12.11 -13.42 14.26
CA GLU A 137 -12.12 -14.19 13.01
C GLU A 137 -13.53 -14.41 12.42
N GLU A 138 -14.57 -14.28 13.24
CA GLU A 138 -15.97 -14.37 12.78
C GLU A 138 -16.49 -13.04 12.22
N GLU A 139 -15.67 -12.00 12.26
CA GLU A 139 -16.02 -10.70 11.70
C GLU A 139 -16.11 -10.74 10.17
N LYS A 140 -17.17 -10.13 9.65
CA LYS A 140 -17.54 -10.12 8.23
C LYS A 140 -17.90 -8.71 7.79
N GLY A 141 -17.50 -8.36 6.56
CA GLY A 141 -17.94 -7.14 5.90
C GLY A 141 -19.16 -7.40 5.04
N ILE A 142 -20.24 -6.69 5.34
CA ILE A 142 -21.56 -6.80 4.72
C ILE A 142 -21.83 -5.53 3.92
N VAL A 143 -22.43 -5.66 2.75
CA VAL A 143 -22.85 -4.50 1.97
C VAL A 143 -23.96 -3.77 2.73
N LYS A 144 -23.67 -2.54 3.15
CA LYS A 144 -24.66 -1.63 3.73
C LYS A 144 -25.46 -0.94 2.64
N SER A 145 -24.75 -0.36 1.68
CA SER A 145 -25.34 0.32 0.53
C SER A 145 -24.41 0.18 -0.69
N VAL A 146 -24.96 0.34 -1.89
CA VAL A 146 -24.22 0.31 -3.14
C VAL A 146 -24.86 1.30 -4.11
N VAL A 147 -24.05 2.01 -4.89
CA VAL A 147 -24.56 2.94 -5.91
C VAL A 147 -25.38 2.21 -6.97
N LYS A 148 -26.42 2.89 -7.48
CA LYS A 148 -27.39 2.35 -8.46
C LYS A 148 -26.75 1.60 -9.63
N LYS A 149 -25.59 2.07 -10.11
CA LYS A 149 -24.80 1.45 -11.19
C LYS A 149 -24.53 -0.03 -10.94
N TYR A 150 -24.30 -0.45 -9.69
CA TYR A 150 -23.90 -1.82 -9.35
C TYR A 150 -24.96 -2.63 -8.60
N GLU A 151 -26.17 -2.09 -8.42
CA GLU A 151 -27.26 -2.79 -7.71
C GLU A 151 -27.67 -4.12 -8.37
N HIS A 152 -27.42 -4.30 -9.67
CA HIS A 152 -27.73 -5.55 -10.37
C HIS A 152 -26.70 -6.66 -10.07
N ILE A 153 -25.53 -6.31 -9.55
CA ILE A 153 -24.43 -7.23 -9.22
C ILE A 153 -24.36 -7.47 -7.71
N LEU A 154 -24.58 -6.41 -6.94
CA LEU A 154 -24.40 -6.39 -5.50
C LEU A 154 -25.66 -5.83 -4.82
N LYS A 155 -26.08 -6.47 -3.73
CA LYS A 155 -27.26 -6.08 -2.95
C LYS A 155 -26.89 -5.83 -1.49
N PRO A 156 -27.53 -4.85 -0.82
CA PRO A 156 -27.44 -4.71 0.63
C PRO A 156 -27.71 -6.03 1.36
N GLY A 157 -26.99 -6.28 2.45
CA GLY A 157 -27.06 -7.52 3.24
C GLY A 157 -26.16 -8.66 2.74
N LYS A 158 -25.56 -8.55 1.54
CA LYS A 158 -24.62 -9.57 1.05
C LYS A 158 -23.29 -9.48 1.79
N VAL A 159 -22.78 -10.62 2.27
CA VAL A 159 -21.43 -10.73 2.85
C VAL A 159 -20.41 -10.77 1.70
N ILE A 160 -19.50 -9.80 1.66
CA ILE A 160 -18.46 -9.71 0.62
C ILE A 160 -17.03 -9.64 1.14
N ILE A 161 -16.83 -9.52 2.45
CA ILE A 161 -15.51 -9.63 3.07
C ILE A 161 -15.58 -10.67 4.18
N GLN A 162 -14.60 -11.58 4.21
CA GLN A 162 -14.50 -12.63 5.21
C GLN A 162 -13.05 -12.78 5.68
N ILE A 163 -12.87 -12.95 6.98
CA ILE A 163 -11.55 -13.24 7.54
C ILE A 163 -11.25 -14.73 7.37
N ASP A 164 -10.01 -15.05 7.00
CA ASP A 164 -9.54 -16.42 6.82
C ASP A 164 -8.16 -16.59 7.46
N ARG A 165 -8.05 -17.53 8.40
CA ARG A 165 -6.84 -17.85 9.16
C ARG A 165 -5.62 -18.09 8.28
N LYS A 166 -5.79 -18.59 7.06
CA LYS A 166 -4.66 -18.85 6.14
C LYS A 166 -3.89 -17.60 5.75
N TYR A 167 -4.47 -16.40 5.91
CA TYR A 167 -3.82 -15.13 5.61
C TYR A 167 -3.15 -14.48 6.83
N PHE A 168 -3.24 -15.10 8.02
CA PHE A 168 -2.50 -14.63 9.19
C PHE A 168 -1.04 -15.05 9.11
N ARG A 169 -0.16 -14.15 9.54
CA ARG A 169 1.26 -14.46 9.66
C ARG A 169 1.54 -15.08 11.03
N PRO A 170 2.42 -16.10 11.12
CA PRO A 170 2.83 -16.67 12.41
C PRO A 170 3.39 -15.62 13.39
N THR A 171 4.07 -14.61 12.85
CA THR A 171 4.64 -13.48 13.57
C THR A 171 4.20 -12.20 12.89
N GLU A 172 3.10 -11.62 13.39
CA GLU A 172 2.54 -10.39 12.83
C GLU A 172 3.39 -9.17 13.24
N VAL A 173 3.45 -8.19 12.34
CA VAL A 173 3.92 -6.84 12.69
C VAL A 173 2.66 -6.02 12.88
N GLU A 174 2.38 -5.58 14.11
CA GLU A 174 1.10 -4.92 14.41
C GLU A 174 1.07 -3.47 13.90
N PHE A 175 2.16 -2.74 14.06
CA PHE A 175 2.19 -1.29 13.81
C PHE A 175 3.50 -0.86 13.15
N LEU A 176 3.39 -0.06 12.10
CA LEU A 176 4.51 0.62 11.43
C LEU A 176 4.12 2.07 11.12
N GLN A 177 5.01 3.00 11.49
CA GLN A 177 4.91 4.41 11.14
C GLN A 177 6.32 4.99 11.02
N ALA A 178 6.62 5.63 9.89
CA ALA A 178 7.91 6.25 9.65
C ALA A 178 8.04 7.57 10.41
N ASP A 179 9.28 7.95 10.71
CA ASP A 179 9.64 9.35 10.95
C ASP A 179 10.63 9.74 9.86
N TYR A 180 10.16 10.49 8.86
CA TYR A 180 10.95 10.89 7.69
C TYR A 180 11.64 12.25 7.90
N SER A 181 11.69 12.76 9.13
CA SER A 181 12.22 14.10 9.44
C SER A 181 13.66 14.31 8.94
N LYS A 182 14.50 13.26 8.96
CA LYS A 182 15.86 13.31 8.39
C LYS A 182 15.85 13.46 6.88
N ALA A 183 15.05 12.66 6.16
CA ALA A 183 14.90 12.76 4.70
C ALA A 183 14.41 14.15 4.29
N LYS A 184 13.44 14.72 5.01
CA LYS A 184 12.96 16.09 4.78
C LYS A 184 14.06 17.14 4.97
N ARG A 185 14.77 17.08 6.10
CA ARG A 185 15.81 18.06 6.43
C ARG A 185 17.02 18.01 5.50
N ILE A 186 17.47 16.80 5.14
CA ILE A 186 18.75 16.60 4.43
C ILE A 186 18.55 16.50 2.93
N LEU A 187 17.52 15.76 2.47
CA LEU A 187 17.28 15.52 1.05
C LEU A 187 16.24 16.50 0.45
N GLY A 188 15.55 17.28 1.29
CA GLY A 188 14.38 18.06 0.85
C GLY A 188 13.21 17.18 0.42
N TRP A 189 13.22 15.89 0.77
CA TRP A 189 12.20 14.92 0.36
C TRP A 189 11.06 14.86 1.38
N GLU A 190 9.82 14.95 0.90
CA GLU A 190 8.63 14.69 1.70
C GLU A 190 7.54 13.99 0.86
N PRO A 191 6.70 13.15 1.48
CA PRO A 191 5.57 12.53 0.81
C PRO A 191 4.60 13.60 0.30
N ARG A 192 4.14 13.47 -0.95
CA ARG A 192 3.16 14.40 -1.54
C ARG A 192 1.79 13.75 -1.66
N THR A 193 1.72 12.43 -1.77
CA THR A 193 0.47 11.67 -1.93
C THR A 193 -0.05 11.16 -0.58
N THR A 194 -1.25 11.58 -0.22
CA THR A 194 -1.94 11.14 0.99
C THR A 194 -2.44 9.70 0.87
N PHE A 195 -2.78 9.08 2.00
CA PHE A 195 -3.38 7.76 2.03
C PHE A 195 -4.64 7.65 1.15
N LYS A 196 -5.57 8.60 1.27
CA LYS A 196 -6.83 8.58 0.49
C LYS A 196 -6.58 8.69 -1.00
N GLU A 197 -5.69 9.59 -1.41
CA GLU A 197 -5.32 9.74 -2.82
C GLU A 197 -4.67 8.46 -3.37
N LEU A 198 -3.79 7.81 -2.61
CA LEU A 198 -3.20 6.53 -2.96
C LEU A 198 -4.28 5.47 -3.20
N VAL A 199 -5.26 5.36 -2.30
CA VAL A 199 -6.39 4.43 -2.46
C VAL A 199 -7.18 4.73 -3.73
N MET A 200 -7.53 5.99 -3.97
CA MET A 200 -8.26 6.41 -5.18
C MET A 200 -7.49 6.07 -6.46
N ILE A 201 -6.18 6.37 -6.50
CA ILE A 201 -5.30 6.01 -7.62
C ILE A 201 -5.38 4.49 -7.86
N MET A 202 -5.18 3.67 -6.83
CA MET A 202 -5.17 2.22 -6.99
C MET A 202 -6.53 1.67 -7.45
N VAL A 203 -7.63 2.13 -6.87
CA VAL A 203 -8.99 1.69 -7.25
C VAL A 203 -9.31 2.06 -8.68
N ASP A 204 -9.03 3.29 -9.13
CA ASP A 204 -9.34 3.72 -10.50
C ASP A 204 -8.69 2.80 -11.54
N TYR A 205 -7.40 2.51 -11.39
CA TYR A 205 -6.66 1.67 -12.35
C TYR A 205 -7.06 0.20 -12.28
N ASP A 206 -7.41 -0.32 -11.10
CA ASP A 206 -7.94 -1.69 -11.00
C ASP A 206 -9.35 -1.80 -11.58
N MET A 207 -10.22 -0.80 -11.39
CA MET A 207 -11.55 -0.76 -12.04
C MET A 207 -11.40 -0.80 -13.57
N MET A 208 -10.52 0.02 -14.13
CA MET A 208 -10.21 0.00 -15.57
C MET A 208 -9.72 -1.37 -16.03
N LEU A 209 -8.82 -2.01 -15.28
CA LEU A 209 -8.33 -3.35 -15.60
C LEU A 209 -9.46 -4.38 -15.67
N PHE A 210 -10.47 -4.25 -14.81
CA PHE A 210 -11.64 -5.14 -14.82
C PHE A 210 -12.72 -4.73 -15.84
N GLY A 211 -12.46 -3.73 -16.69
CA GLY A 211 -13.38 -3.25 -17.72
C GLY A 211 -14.48 -2.34 -17.18
N LEU A 212 -14.31 -1.81 -15.97
CA LEU A 212 -15.23 -0.86 -15.34
C LEU A 212 -14.79 0.57 -15.61
N GLU A 213 -15.77 1.46 -15.72
CA GLU A 213 -15.51 2.90 -15.71
C GLU A 213 -15.37 3.39 -14.25
N PRO A 214 -14.19 3.92 -13.87
CA PRO A 214 -13.90 4.37 -12.51
C PRO A 214 -14.47 5.78 -12.22
N PRO A 215 -14.53 6.22 -10.95
CA PRO A 215 -14.81 7.62 -10.62
C PRO A 215 -13.80 8.62 -11.20
N GLY A 216 -12.53 8.21 -11.37
CA GLY A 216 -11.53 8.94 -12.16
C GLY A 216 -10.72 10.00 -11.40
N LYS A 217 -11.01 10.24 -10.12
CA LYS A 217 -10.25 11.23 -9.30
C LYS A 217 -8.82 10.79 -9.06
N GLY A 218 -8.57 9.50 -8.87
CA GLY A 218 -7.21 8.95 -8.71
C GLY A 218 -6.35 9.20 -9.94
N ILE A 219 -6.90 9.00 -11.14
CA ILE A 219 -6.21 9.31 -12.40
C ILE A 219 -5.92 10.80 -12.52
N GLU A 220 -6.88 11.66 -12.13
CA GLU A 220 -6.69 13.11 -12.12
C GLU A 220 -5.58 13.54 -11.14
N ILE A 221 -5.53 12.96 -9.93
CA ILE A 221 -4.48 13.20 -8.94
C ILE A 221 -3.11 12.84 -9.53
N ASN A 222 -2.98 11.67 -10.15
CA ASN A 222 -1.75 11.24 -10.81
C ASN A 222 -1.27 12.25 -11.87
N ARG A 223 -2.20 12.83 -12.66
CA ARG A 223 -1.87 13.87 -13.63
C ARG A 223 -1.44 15.18 -12.95
N LYS A 224 -2.20 15.66 -11.96
CA LYS A 224 -1.92 16.90 -11.24
C LYS A 224 -0.59 16.88 -10.50
N LYS A 225 -0.22 15.74 -9.93
CA LYS A 225 1.06 15.54 -9.22
C LYS A 225 2.22 15.12 -10.14
N ASN A 226 2.02 15.18 -11.45
CA ASN A 226 3.03 14.89 -12.47
C ASN A 226 3.61 13.45 -12.41
N PHE A 227 2.79 12.47 -12.04
CA PHE A 227 3.14 11.04 -12.08
C PHE A 227 2.62 10.32 -13.33
N SER A 228 2.19 11.08 -14.34
CA SER A 228 1.66 10.57 -15.62
C SER A 228 2.68 9.75 -16.42
N TYR A 229 3.98 9.94 -16.19
CA TYR A 229 5.06 9.15 -16.80
C TYR A 229 4.98 7.65 -16.49
N THR A 230 4.22 7.27 -15.45
CA THR A 230 4.01 5.87 -15.13
C THR A 230 3.00 5.20 -16.07
N ASP A 231 2.08 5.93 -16.73
CA ASP A 231 0.94 5.53 -17.59
C ASP A 231 0.04 4.38 -17.04
N HIS A 232 0.48 3.73 -15.97
CA HIS A 232 0.08 2.46 -15.39
C HIS A 232 -0.41 1.38 -16.37
N LYS A 233 -0.24 1.49 -17.70
CA LYS A 233 -0.69 0.48 -18.68
C LYS A 233 -0.17 -0.93 -18.41
N LEU A 234 1.02 -1.07 -17.83
CA LEU A 234 1.54 -2.37 -17.38
C LEU A 234 0.68 -3.04 -16.29
N SER A 235 -0.08 -2.27 -15.51
CA SER A 235 -1.06 -2.83 -14.58
C SER A 235 -2.33 -3.33 -15.25
N LEU A 236 -2.59 -2.91 -16.51
CA LEU A 236 -3.74 -3.30 -17.31
C LEU A 236 -3.48 -4.57 -18.14
N LEU A 237 -2.24 -5.03 -18.22
CA LEU A 237 -1.90 -6.30 -18.85
C LEU A 237 -2.21 -7.43 -17.87
N SER A 238 -3.23 -8.24 -18.16
CA SER A 238 -3.35 -9.54 -17.49
C SER A 238 -2.09 -10.33 -17.78
N ARG A 239 -1.45 -10.86 -16.73
CA ARG A 239 -0.49 -11.94 -16.93
C ARG A 239 -1.31 -13.15 -17.35
N GLU A 240 -1.25 -13.47 -18.64
CA GLU A 240 -1.80 -14.70 -19.22
C GLU A 240 -1.29 -15.94 -18.47
#